data_AF-A0A9X5MPK9-F1
#
_entry.id   AF-A0A9X5MPK9-F1
#
_cell.length_a   1.000
_cell.length_b   1.000
_cell.length_c   1.000
_cell.angle_alpha   90.00
_cell.angle_beta   90.00
_cell.angle_gamma   90.00
#
_symmetry.space_group_name_H-M   'P 1'
#
loop_
_entity.id
_entity.type
_entity.pdbx_description
1 polymer ?
#
loop_
_entity_poly.entity_id
_entity_poly.type
_entity_poly.pdbx_seq_one_letter_code
_entity_poly.pdbx_strand_id
1 'polypeptide(L)'
;MKTSRLLLIMIIAFIIGFVLTKIVIGYIDLNNNITPWILVTLFIFPSSFCVQAMLKLPESNEHIQLSSSELRRLKGIVRSKQLKLCLLVFFYIISAVIIVTMFLMKNLNLYFGSIISICFGLIFSSLSTLLYIKSIMDEIQSFKSLMLHRDNKAKKKNELINNLTNTNKE
;
A
#
# COMPACT_ATOMS: atom_id res chain seq x y z
N MET A 1 -3.00 0.68 -10.99
CA MET A 1 -2.86 2.16 -11.07
C MET A 1 -1.50 2.55 -11.67
N LYS A 2 -1.41 3.55 -12.57
CA LYS A 2 -0.13 4.08 -13.10
C LYS A 2 0.63 4.84 -12.01
N THR A 3 1.97 4.82 -12.04
CA THR A 3 2.83 5.50 -11.05
C THR A 3 2.62 7.01 -11.03
N SER A 4 2.46 7.64 -12.20
CA SER A 4 2.14 9.07 -12.31
C SER A 4 0.85 9.45 -11.59
N ARG A 5 -0.17 8.59 -11.66
CA ARG A 5 -1.45 8.80 -10.97
C ARG A 5 -1.30 8.69 -9.45
N LEU A 6 -0.46 7.78 -8.96
CA LEU A 6 -0.14 7.67 -7.52
C LEU A 6 0.52 8.96 -7.03
N LEU A 7 1.57 9.41 -7.71
CA LEU A 7 2.28 10.63 -7.33
C LEU A 7 1.36 11.86 -7.34
N LEU A 8 0.50 11.97 -8.35
CA LEU A 8 -0.48 13.06 -8.43
C LEU A 8 -1.45 13.04 -7.25
N ILE A 9 -1.98 11.87 -6.87
CA ILE A 9 -2.87 11.74 -5.71
C ILE A 9 -2.13 12.12 -4.42
N MET A 10 -0.87 11.68 -4.26
CA MET A 10 -0.05 12.02 -3.09
C MET A 10 0.23 13.53 -2.99
N ILE A 11 0.54 14.19 -4.11
CA ILE A 11 0.78 15.64 -4.15
C ILE A 11 -0.50 16.41 -3.82
N ILE A 12 -1.63 16.02 -4.40
CA ILE A 12 -2.92 16.66 -4.10
C ILE A 12 -3.29 16.46 -2.64
N ALA A 13 -3.16 15.24 -2.11
CA ALA A 13 -3.43 14.96 -0.70
C ALA A 13 -2.51 15.77 0.23
N PHE A 14 -1.25 15.95 -0.15
CA PHE A 14 -0.31 16.81 0.57
C PHE A 14 -0.79 18.27 0.61
N ILE A 15 -1.15 18.84 -0.54
CA ILE A 15 -1.62 20.23 -0.63
C ILE A 15 -2.89 20.41 0.20
N ILE A 16 -3.84 19.48 0.10
CA ILE A 16 -5.08 19.51 0.88
C ILE A 16 -4.78 19.48 2.38
N GLY A 17 -3.97 18.52 2.83
CA GLY A 17 -3.60 18.40 4.24
C GLY A 17 -2.89 19.65 4.75
N PHE A 18 -1.95 20.20 3.97
CA PHE A 18 -1.24 21.42 4.31
C PHE A 18 -2.17 22.63 4.45
N VAL A 19 -3.04 22.87 3.47
CA VAL A 19 -3.96 24.02 3.47
C VAL A 19 -4.97 23.92 4.59
N LEU A 20 -5.59 22.74 4.78
CA LEU A 20 -6.55 22.52 5.87
C LEU A 20 -5.92 22.80 7.23
N THR A 21 -4.72 22.27 7.47
CA THR A 21 -4.04 22.49 8.74
C THR A 21 -3.61 23.95 8.92
N LYS A 22 -3.16 24.63 7.87
CA LYS A 22 -2.86 26.07 7.92
C LYS A 22 -4.07 26.91 8.35
N ILE A 23 -5.25 26.59 7.82
CA ILE A 23 -6.49 27.26 8.20
C ILE A 23 -6.80 26.97 9.67
N VAL A 24 -6.77 25.70 10.09
CA VAL A 24 -7.11 25.29 11.46
C VAL A 24 -6.18 25.91 12.50
N ILE A 25 -4.87 26.00 12.22
CA ILE A 25 -3.90 26.63 13.13
C ILE A 25 -4.18 28.13 13.31
N GLY A 26 -4.80 28.78 12.33
CA GLY A 26 -5.25 30.17 12.47
C GLY A 26 -6.35 30.38 13.51
N TYR A 27 -7.01 29.30 13.95
CA TYR A 27 -8.11 29.32 14.92
C TYR A 27 -7.79 28.65 16.26
N ILE A 28 -6.58 28.07 16.43
CA ILE A 28 -6.20 27.30 17.62
C ILE A 28 -4.83 27.76 18.13
N ASP A 29 -4.77 28.13 19.41
CA ASP A 29 -3.50 28.33 20.10
C ASP A 29 -2.85 26.97 20.39
N LEU A 30 -1.77 26.70 19.65
CA LEU A 30 -1.01 25.49 19.82
C LEU A 30 -0.02 25.65 20.98
N ASN A 31 -0.04 24.71 21.93
CA ASN A 31 0.92 24.68 23.02
C ASN A 31 2.19 23.90 22.60
N ASN A 32 3.36 24.54 22.71
CA ASN A 32 4.59 24.11 22.01
C ASN A 32 5.42 23.02 22.69
N ASN A 33 4.95 22.42 23.79
CA ASN A 33 5.89 21.76 24.70
C ASN A 33 6.21 20.29 24.42
N ILE A 34 5.56 19.61 23.47
CA ILE A 34 5.78 18.17 23.23
C ILE A 34 5.69 17.84 21.74
N THR A 35 6.71 17.13 21.21
CA THR A 35 6.66 16.50 19.89
C THR A 35 5.45 15.56 19.86
N PRO A 36 4.45 15.78 18.99
CA PRO A 36 3.25 14.96 19.03
C PRO A 36 3.57 13.58 18.46
N TRP A 37 3.96 12.64 19.33
CA TRP A 37 4.24 11.25 18.96
C TRP A 37 3.11 10.62 18.15
N ILE A 38 1.88 11.05 18.43
CA ILE A 38 0.67 10.68 17.68
C ILE A 38 0.83 10.93 16.18
N LEU A 39 1.48 12.02 15.75
CA LEU A 39 1.70 12.35 14.34
C LEU A 39 2.67 11.37 13.68
N VAL A 40 3.73 10.99 14.39
CA VAL A 40 4.71 10.02 13.90
C VAL A 40 4.06 8.64 13.75
N THR A 41 3.27 8.23 14.74
CA THR A 41 2.55 6.94 14.69
C THR A 41 1.52 6.90 13.56
N LEU A 42 0.72 7.96 13.42
CA LEU A 42 -0.28 8.06 12.36
C LEU A 42 0.35 8.05 10.96
N PHE A 43 1.54 8.64 10.84
CA PHE A 43 2.30 8.65 9.60
C PHE A 43 2.84 7.26 9.22
N ILE A 44 3.31 6.47 10.19
CA ILE A 44 3.87 5.13 9.97
C ILE A 44 2.76 4.09 9.74
N PHE A 45 1.53 4.33 10.18
CA PHE A 45 0.42 3.37 10.07
C PHE A 45 0.22 2.74 8.67
N PRO A 46 0.25 3.49 7.55
CA PRO A 46 0.14 2.91 6.21
C PRO A 46 1.28 1.97 5.81
N SER A 47 2.45 2.06 6.46
CA SER A 47 3.59 1.17 6.21
C SER A 47 3.27 -0.28 6.57
N SER A 48 2.50 -0.52 7.63
CA SER A 48 2.12 -1.88 8.06
C SER A 48 1.30 -2.59 6.97
N PHE A 49 0.38 -1.88 6.31
CA PHE A 49 -0.39 -2.42 5.19
C PHE A 49 0.47 -2.66 3.95
N CYS A 50 1.48 -1.82 3.73
CA CYS A 50 2.42 -1.98 2.64
C CYS A 50 3.25 -3.28 2.80
N VAL A 51 3.74 -3.55 4.01
CA VAL A 51 4.45 -4.80 4.33
C VAL A 51 3.55 -6.01 4.15
N GLN A 52 2.31 -5.96 4.64
CA GLN A 52 1.34 -7.04 4.45
C GLN A 52 1.07 -7.33 2.97
N ALA A 53 0.92 -6.29 2.14
CA ALA A 53 0.75 -6.46 0.71
C ALA A 53 2.01 -7.07 0.05
N MET A 54 3.21 -6.64 0.46
CA MET A 54 4.46 -7.19 -0.05
C MET A 54 4.63 -8.68 0.25
N LEU A 55 4.19 -9.16 1.41
CA LEU A 55 4.27 -10.58 1.79
C LEU A 55 3.22 -11.44 1.07
N LYS A 56 2.01 -10.91 0.83
CA LYS A 56 0.93 -11.64 0.12
C LYS A 56 1.14 -11.75 -1.40
N LEU A 57 1.89 -10.82 -1.99
CA LEU A 57 2.22 -10.81 -3.42
C LEU A 57 2.98 -12.06 -3.90
N PRO A 58 4.08 -12.51 -3.26
CA PRO A 58 4.83 -13.68 -3.68
C PRO A 58 4.10 -15.01 -3.43
N GLU A 59 3.25 -15.11 -2.40
CA GLU A 59 2.44 -16.31 -2.11
C GLU A 59 1.54 -16.72 -3.29
N SER A 60 1.08 -15.76 -4.10
CA SER A 60 0.28 -16.04 -5.30
C SER A 60 1.04 -16.79 -6.41
N ASN A 61 2.38 -16.92 -6.33
CA ASN A 61 3.18 -17.64 -7.32
C ASN A 61 3.25 -19.16 -7.06
N GLU A 62 2.76 -19.65 -5.92
CA GLU A 62 2.88 -21.06 -5.52
C GLU A 62 1.78 -21.96 -6.10
N HIS A 63 0.86 -21.41 -6.89
CA HIS A 63 -0.20 -22.20 -7.50
C HIS A 63 0.33 -23.11 -8.62
N ILE A 64 0.29 -24.42 -8.37
CA ILE A 64 0.82 -25.53 -9.18
C ILE A 64 0.21 -25.61 -10.61
N GLN A 65 -0.91 -24.91 -10.87
CA GLN A 65 -1.65 -24.99 -12.14
C GLN A 65 -1.27 -23.94 -13.20
N LEU A 66 -0.29 -23.08 -12.94
CA LEU A 66 0.15 -22.06 -13.91
C LEU A 66 1.10 -22.66 -14.95
N SER A 67 0.85 -22.39 -16.23
CA SER A 67 1.82 -22.67 -17.29
C SER A 67 3.12 -21.89 -17.03
N SER A 68 4.28 -22.44 -17.42
CA SER A 68 5.58 -21.76 -17.32
C SER A 68 5.59 -20.35 -17.96
N SER A 69 4.81 -20.16 -19.03
CA SER A 69 4.63 -18.88 -19.70
C SER A 69 3.78 -17.88 -18.90
N GLU A 70 2.71 -18.33 -18.27
CA GLU A 70 1.84 -17.55 -17.38
C GLU A 70 2.62 -17.14 -16.11
N LEU A 71 3.38 -18.08 -15.53
CA LEU A 71 4.23 -17.86 -14.36
C LEU A 71 5.30 -16.80 -14.64
N ARG A 72 5.96 -16.84 -15.80
CA ARG A 72 6.97 -15.83 -16.18
C ARG A 72 6.35 -14.42 -16.31
N ARG A 73 5.16 -14.30 -16.88
CA ARG A 73 4.43 -13.02 -16.97
C ARG A 73 4.00 -12.52 -15.58
N LEU A 74 3.44 -13.40 -14.75
CA LEU A 74 3.02 -13.08 -13.39
C LEU A 74 4.20 -12.61 -12.54
N LYS A 75 5.34 -13.32 -12.58
CA LYS A 75 6.56 -12.95 -11.86
C LYS A 75 7.07 -11.54 -12.24
N GLY A 76 6.97 -11.17 -13.51
CA GLY A 76 7.30 -9.82 -13.99
C GLY A 76 6.40 -8.74 -13.40
N ILE A 77 5.08 -8.99 -13.37
CA ILE A 77 4.08 -8.06 -12.80
C ILE A 77 4.26 -7.94 -11.28
N VAL A 78 4.43 -9.06 -10.59
CA VAL A 78 4.66 -9.14 -9.13
C VAL A 78 5.91 -8.35 -8.76
N ARG A 79 7.04 -8.57 -9.44
CA ARG A 79 8.30 -7.86 -9.18
C ARG A 79 8.16 -6.35 -9.40
N SER A 80 7.46 -5.91 -10.45
CA SER A 80 7.20 -4.49 -10.68
C SER A 80 6.36 -3.85 -9.57
N LYS A 81 5.36 -4.56 -9.05
CA LYS A 81 4.52 -4.09 -7.93
C LYS A 81 5.27 -4.10 -6.60
N GLN A 82 6.09 -5.11 -6.34
CA GLN A 82 6.96 -5.17 -5.15
C GLN A 82 7.95 -4.02 -5.12
N LEU A 83 8.58 -3.67 -6.26
CA LEU A 83 9.47 -2.51 -6.33
C LEU A 83 8.74 -1.21 -5.96
N LYS A 84 7.49 -1.04 -6.40
CA LYS A 84 6.68 0.14 -6.06
C LYS A 84 6.33 0.18 -4.57
N LEU A 85 5.95 -0.95 -3.97
CA LEU A 85 5.71 -1.04 -2.53
C LEU A 85 6.99 -0.79 -1.72
N CYS A 86 8.14 -1.29 -2.19
CA CYS A 86 9.43 -0.99 -1.59
C CYS A 86 9.74 0.52 -1.62
N LEU A 87 9.51 1.19 -2.74
CA LEU A 87 9.66 2.64 -2.87
C LEU A 87 8.73 3.41 -1.89
N LEU A 88 7.50 2.93 -1.69
CA LEU A 88 6.57 3.47 -0.68
C LEU A 88 7.12 3.31 0.74
N VAL A 89 7.73 2.18 1.07
CA VAL A 89 8.39 1.98 2.38
C VAL A 89 9.54 2.96 2.57
N PHE A 90 10.39 3.16 1.56
CA PHE A 90 11.45 4.17 1.61
C PHE A 90 10.90 5.58 1.80
N PHE A 91 9.81 5.92 1.11
CA PHE A 91 9.14 7.21 1.28
C PHE A 91 8.69 7.43 2.74
N TYR A 92 8.16 6.40 3.41
CA TYR A 92 7.78 6.52 4.83
C TYR A 92 9.01 6.74 5.73
N ILE A 93 10.09 6.00 5.52
CA ILE A 93 11.31 6.15 6.33
C ILE A 93 11.88 7.56 6.17
N ILE A 94 12.04 8.04 4.93
CA ILE A 94 12.57 9.38 4.64
C ILE A 94 11.69 10.45 5.27
N SER A 95 10.37 10.35 5.10
CA SER A 95 9.44 11.33 5.65
C SER A 95 9.43 11.34 7.18
N ALA A 96 9.54 10.17 7.83
CA ALA A 96 9.64 10.09 9.28
C ALA A 96 10.92 10.77 9.80
N VAL A 97 12.05 10.57 9.12
CA VAL A 97 13.31 11.27 9.43
C VAL A 97 13.13 12.78 9.29
N ILE A 98 12.53 13.25 8.19
CA ILE A 98 12.26 14.69 7.97
C ILE A 98 11.42 15.28 9.11
N ILE A 99 10.33 14.61 9.52
CA ILE A 99 9.46 15.06 10.61
C ILE A 99 10.26 15.18 11.91
N VAL A 100 11.03 14.13 12.29
CA VAL A 100 11.84 14.15 13.52
C VAL A 100 12.87 15.28 13.47
N THR A 101 13.57 15.45 12.35
CA THR A 101 14.54 16.55 12.19
C THR A 101 13.89 17.92 12.31
N MET A 102 12.68 18.11 11.75
CA MET A 102 11.95 19.38 11.86
C MET A 102 11.57 19.72 13.32
N PHE A 103 11.17 18.72 14.11
CA PHE A 103 10.84 18.93 15.53
C PHE A 103 12.07 19.14 16.43
N LEU A 104 13.26 18.72 16.00
CA LEU A 104 14.52 18.93 16.73
C LEU A 104 15.20 20.28 16.41
N MET A 105 14.64 21.10 15.52
CA MET A 105 15.23 22.38 15.16
C MET A 105 15.19 23.39 16.33
N LYS A 106 16.32 24.07 16.58
CA LYS A 106 16.50 25.06 17.66
C LYS A 106 15.48 26.23 17.64
N ASN A 107 14.97 26.58 16.45
CA ASN A 107 14.01 27.68 16.25
C ASN A 107 12.56 27.19 16.10
N LEU A 108 12.20 26.07 16.75
CA LEU A 108 10.89 25.44 16.65
C LEU A 108 9.73 26.44 16.83
N ASN A 109 9.80 27.31 17.84
CA ASN A 109 8.74 28.25 18.20
C ASN A 109 8.37 29.23 17.08
N LEU A 110 9.34 29.66 16.26
CA LEU A 110 9.09 30.60 15.15
C LEU A 110 8.38 29.93 13.96
N TYR A 111 8.60 28.62 13.79
CA TYR A 111 8.11 27.88 12.62
C TYR A 111 7.08 26.81 12.97
N PHE A 112 6.62 26.75 14.22
CA PHE A 112 5.82 25.63 14.74
C PHE A 112 4.56 25.37 13.91
N GLY A 113 3.80 26.42 13.60
CA GLY A 113 2.58 26.29 12.79
C GLY A 113 2.86 25.81 11.35
N SER A 114 3.99 26.22 10.76
CA SER A 114 4.41 25.73 9.44
C SER A 114 4.87 24.28 9.49
N ILE A 115 5.62 23.89 10.52
CA ILE A 115 6.09 22.51 10.73
C ILE A 115 4.91 21.55 10.90
N ILE A 116 3.91 21.92 11.70
CA ILE A 116 2.70 21.10 11.88
C ILE A 116 1.92 20.98 10.56
N SER A 117 1.80 22.07 9.79
CA SER A 117 1.12 22.03 8.48
C SER A 117 1.82 21.09 7.50
N ILE A 118 3.16 21.10 7.47
CA ILE A 118 3.95 20.17 6.66
C ILE A 118 3.73 18.72 7.13
N CYS A 119 3.72 18.48 8.45
CA CYS A 119 3.49 17.15 9.01
C CYS A 119 2.12 16.60 8.61
N PHE A 120 1.06 17.40 8.71
CA PHE A 120 -0.28 16.99 8.28
C PHE A 120 -0.37 16.77 6.77
N GLY A 121 0.29 17.60 5.95
CA GLY A 121 0.43 17.34 4.52
C GLY A 121 1.07 15.97 4.25
N LEU A 122 2.16 15.64 4.94
CA LEU A 122 2.83 14.34 4.82
C LEU A 122 1.93 13.17 5.29
N ILE A 123 1.18 13.35 6.37
CA ILE A 123 0.21 12.35 6.87
C ILE A 123 -0.88 12.09 5.84
N PHE A 124 -1.50 13.14 5.30
CA PHE A 124 -2.54 12.98 4.28
C PHE A 124 -2.00 12.32 3.01
N SER A 125 -0.80 12.71 2.59
CA SER A 125 -0.08 12.06 1.49
C SER A 125 0.15 10.57 1.78
N SER A 126 0.63 10.23 2.98
CA SER A 126 0.83 8.85 3.45
C SER A 126 -0.48 8.05 3.45
N LEU A 127 -1.56 8.59 4.01
CA LEU A 127 -2.87 7.93 4.03
C LEU A 127 -3.45 7.71 2.62
N SER A 128 -3.21 8.63 1.69
CA SER A 128 -3.71 8.50 0.32
C SER A 128 -3.15 7.25 -0.39
N THR A 129 -1.96 6.79 0.00
CA THR A 129 -1.34 5.59 -0.55
C THR A 129 -2.10 4.30 -0.19
N LEU A 130 -2.93 4.32 0.87
CA LEU A 130 -3.76 3.17 1.25
C LEU A 130 -4.72 2.78 0.13
N LEU A 131 -5.18 3.74 -0.67
CA LEU A 131 -6.02 3.46 -1.85
C LEU A 131 -5.28 2.60 -2.88
N TYR A 132 -3.98 2.87 -3.07
CA TYR A 132 -3.14 2.07 -3.97
C TYR A 132 -2.83 0.69 -3.40
N ILE A 133 -2.50 0.62 -2.10
CA ILE A 133 -2.25 -0.66 -1.42
C ILE A 133 -3.52 -1.53 -1.48
N LYS A 134 -4.69 -0.95 -1.23
CA LYS A 134 -5.99 -1.62 -1.37
C LYS A 134 -6.18 -2.14 -2.80
N SER A 135 -5.96 -1.32 -3.82
CA SER A 135 -6.06 -1.75 -5.22
C SER A 135 -5.15 -2.95 -5.53
N ILE A 136 -3.94 -3.00 -4.96
CA ILE A 136 -3.06 -4.18 -5.11
C ILE A 136 -3.66 -5.39 -4.41
N MET A 137 -4.16 -5.22 -3.19
CA MET A 137 -4.71 -6.32 -2.39
C MET A 137 -5.97 -6.91 -3.01
N ASP A 138 -6.85 -6.07 -3.57
CA ASP A 138 -8.03 -6.49 -4.34
C ASP A 138 -7.63 -7.31 -5.58
N GLU A 139 -6.58 -6.87 -6.31
CA GLU A 139 -6.04 -7.63 -7.44
C GLU A 139 -5.50 -9.00 -7.02
N ILE A 140 -4.77 -9.09 -5.90
CA ILE A 140 -4.27 -10.37 -5.36
C ILE A 140 -5.44 -11.29 -5.01
N GLN A 141 -6.47 -10.75 -4.36
CA GLN A 141 -7.65 -11.53 -3.97
C GLN A 141 -8.43 -12.04 -5.19
N SER A 142 -8.61 -11.20 -6.21
CA SER A 142 -9.23 -11.61 -7.48
C SER A 142 -8.40 -12.66 -8.22
N PHE A 143 -7.08 -12.59 -8.15
CA PHE A 143 -6.22 -13.62 -8.74
C PHE A 143 -6.39 -14.96 -7.99
N LYS A 144 -6.39 -14.92 -6.66
CA LYS A 144 -6.60 -16.10 -5.81
C LYS A 144 -7.96 -16.77 -6.08
N SER A 145 -9.04 -15.99 -6.23
CA SER A 145 -10.36 -16.54 -6.55
C SER A 145 -10.40 -17.20 -7.94
N LEU A 146 -9.76 -16.59 -8.94
CA LEU A 146 -9.64 -17.16 -10.29
C LEU A 146 -8.87 -18.49 -10.27
N MET A 147 -7.79 -18.59 -9.49
CA MET A 147 -7.03 -19.84 -9.35
C MET A 147 -7.86 -20.93 -8.68
N LEU A 148 -8.57 -20.62 -7.60
CA LEU A 148 -9.48 -21.58 -6.95
C LEU A 148 -10.57 -22.09 -7.90
N HIS A 149 -11.13 -21.22 -8.76
CA HIS A 149 -12.10 -21.64 -9.77
C HIS A 149 -11.48 -22.54 -10.85
N ARG A 150 -10.24 -22.28 -11.26
CA ARG A 150 -9.51 -23.16 -12.20
C ARG A 150 -9.24 -24.53 -11.56
N ASP A 151 -8.79 -24.57 -10.32
CA ASP A 151 -8.56 -25.80 -9.56
C ASP A 151 -9.85 -26.64 -9.48
N ASN A 152 -10.96 -26.01 -9.13
CA ASN A 152 -12.26 -26.69 -9.01
C ASN A 152 -12.78 -27.21 -10.36
N LYS A 153 -12.56 -26.48 -11.47
CA LYS A 153 -12.91 -26.95 -12.82
C LYS A 153 -12.07 -28.15 -13.24
N ALA A 154 -10.76 -28.13 -12.93
CA ALA A 154 -9.87 -29.25 -13.22
C ALA A 154 -10.27 -30.51 -12.44
N LYS A 155 -10.59 -30.37 -11.15
CA LYS A 155 -11.10 -31.46 -10.31
C LYS A 155 -12.38 -32.07 -10.87
N LYS A 156 -13.39 -31.24 -11.17
CA LYS A 156 -14.66 -31.70 -11.77
C LYS A 156 -14.45 -32.40 -13.11
N LYS A 157 -13.55 -31.90 -13.97
CA LYS A 157 -13.24 -32.55 -15.24
C LYS A 157 -12.62 -33.94 -15.02
N ASN A 158 -11.69 -34.06 -14.09
CA ASN A 158 -11.06 -35.34 -13.76
C ASN A 158 -12.06 -36.33 -13.16
N GLU A 159 -12.98 -35.89 -12.31
CA GLU A 159 -14.09 -36.72 -11.79
C GLU A 159 -14.97 -37.23 -12.93
N LEU A 160 -15.37 -36.37 -13.87
CA LEU A 160 -16.18 -36.77 -15.02
C LEU A 160 -15.46 -37.77 -15.93
N ILE A 161 -14.17 -37.57 -16.20
CA ILE A 161 -13.36 -38.52 -16.98
C ILE A 161 -13.26 -39.87 -16.27
N ASN A 162 -12.99 -39.87 -14.97
CA ASN A 162 -12.92 -41.11 -14.19
C ASN A 162 -14.25 -41.86 -14.20
N ASN A 163 -15.37 -41.15 -14.06
CA ASN A 163 -16.70 -41.76 -14.14
C ASN A 163 -16.93 -42.40 -15.51
N LEU A 164 -16.69 -41.68 -16.62
CA LEU A 164 -16.83 -42.21 -17.98
C LEU A 164 -15.92 -43.42 -18.25
N THR A 165 -14.69 -43.39 -17.73
CA THR A 165 -13.72 -44.48 -17.93
C THR A 165 -14.12 -45.73 -17.14
N ASN A 166 -14.75 -45.56 -15.97
CA ASN A 166 -15.26 -46.67 -15.17
C ASN A 166 -16.55 -47.24 -15.78
N THR A 167 -17.43 -46.42 -16.34
CA THR A 167 -18.66 -46.90 -17.01
C THR A 167 -18.36 -47.67 -18.30
N ASN A 168 -17.27 -47.37 -19.01
CA ASN A 168 -16.87 -48.11 -20.21
C ASN A 168 -16.15 -49.45 -19.91
N LYS A 169 -15.92 -49.80 -18.64
CA LYS A 169 -15.31 -51.07 -18.23
C LYS A 169 -16.34 -52.11 -17.73
N GLU A 170 -17.60 -51.71 -17.57
CA GLU A 170 -18.75 -52.59 -17.30
C GLU A 170 -19.44 -52.97 -18.62
#